data_AF-I8VJU6-F1
#
_entry.id   AF-I8VJU6-F1
#
_cell.length_a   1.000
_cell.length_b   1.000
_cell.length_c   1.000
_cell.angle_alpha   90.00
_cell.angle_beta   90.00
_cell.angle_gamma   90.00
#
_symmetry.space_group_name_H-M   'P 1'
#
loop_
_entity.id
_entity.type
_entity.pdbx_description
1 polymer ?
#
loop_
_entity_poly.entity_id
_entity_poly.type
_entity_poly.pdbx_seq_one_letter_code
_entity_poly.pdbx_strand_id
1 'polypeptide(L)' 'MAAEYDFQRRPNPKGDDAVQPLYPRIVNKGTIKMERLVQDIAGMSSFTPGDGS' A
#
# COMPACT_ATOMS: atom_id res chain seq x y z
N MET A 1 10.99 -3.08 2.58
CA MET A 1 9.56 -2.73 2.73
C MET A 1 8.75 -4.01 2.69
N ALA A 2 7.77 -4.16 3.58
CA ALA A 2 6.82 -5.27 3.57
C ALA A 2 5.41 -4.71 3.40
N ALA A 3 4.57 -5.38 2.60
CA ALA A 3 3.17 -5.02 2.47
C ALA A 3 2.39 -5.54 3.70
N GLU A 4 1.56 -4.68 4.29
CA GLU A 4 0.63 -5.06 5.35
C GLU A 4 -0.69 -5.55 4.75
N TYR A 5 -1.23 -6.63 5.32
CA TYR A 5 -2.49 -7.23 4.90
C TYR A 5 -3.46 -7.31 6.06
N ASP A 6 -4.72 -6.95 5.81
CA ASP A 6 -5.86 -7.20 6.68
C ASP A 6 -6.62 -8.43 6.16
N PHE A 7 -7.00 -9.36 7.05
CA PHE A 7 -7.74 -10.55 6.67
C PHE A 7 -9.23 -10.34 6.87
N GLN A 8 -9.95 -10.21 5.77
CA GLN A 8 -11.39 -9.93 5.78
C GLN A 8 -12.18 -11.19 5.42
N ARG A 9 -13.37 -11.36 6.02
CA ARG A 9 -14.29 -12.44 5.61
C ARG A 9 -14.82 -12.14 4.22
N ARG A 10 -14.88 -13.16 3.36
CA ARG A 10 -15.59 -13.01 2.08
C ARG A 10 -17.05 -12.62 2.33
N PRO A 11 -17.64 -11.79 1.45
CA PRO A 11 -19.08 -11.58 1.47
C PRO A 11 -19.81 -12.92 1.41
N ASN A 12 -20.94 -13.03 2.12
CA ASN A 12 -21.81 -14.20 2.00
C ASN A 12 -22.95 -13.90 1.03
N PRO A 13 -22.83 -14.25 -0.28
CA PRO A 13 -23.91 -14.01 -1.24
C PRO A 13 -25.15 -14.89 -0.98
N LYS A 14 -25.01 -15.98 -0.22
CA LYS A 14 -26.11 -16.89 0.11
C LYS A 14 -26.89 -16.48 1.36
N GLY A 15 -26.30 -15.66 2.22
CA GLY A 15 -26.93 -15.21 3.47
C GLY A 15 -27.17 -16.33 4.49
N ASP A 16 -26.45 -17.45 4.39
CA ASP A 16 -26.50 -18.55 5.35
C ASP A 16 -25.58 -18.31 6.57
N ASP A 17 -25.67 -19.16 7.58
CA ASP A 17 -24.81 -19.09 8.78
C ASP A 17 -23.42 -19.73 8.57
N ALA A 18 -23.06 -20.06 7.33
CA ALA A 18 -21.78 -20.68 7.04
C ALA A 18 -20.63 -19.68 7.30
N VAL A 19 -19.60 -20.15 8.02
CA VAL A 19 -18.40 -19.36 8.26
C VAL A 19 -17.68 -19.11 6.94
N GLN A 20 -17.65 -17.85 6.52
CA GLN A 20 -16.98 -17.44 5.28
C GLN A 20 -15.45 -17.48 5.44
N PRO A 21 -14.71 -17.93 4.42
CA PRO A 21 -13.25 -17.95 4.46
C PRO A 21 -12.71 -16.52 4.52
N LEU A 22 -11.56 -16.37 5.17
CA LEU A 22 -10.80 -15.13 5.17
C LEU A 22 -10.04 -14.97 3.85
N TYR A 23 -9.89 -13.74 3.39
CA TYR A 23 -9.01 -13.38 2.27
C TYR A 23 -8.14 -12.18 2.65
N PRO A 24 -6.87 -12.15 2.22
CA PRO A 24 -5.99 -11.03 2.49
C PRO A 24 -6.39 -9.82 1.64
N ARG A 25 -6.38 -8.63 2.25
CA ARG A 25 -6.60 -7.34 1.62
C ARG A 25 -5.43 -6.41 1.94
N ILE A 26 -4.79 -5.85 0.90
CA ILE A 26 -3.70 -4.89 1.09
C ILE A 26 -4.22 -3.68 1.86
N VAL A 27 -3.51 -3.31 2.93
CA VAL A 27 -3.77 -2.09 3.68
C VAL A 27 -3.15 -0.92 2.91
N ASN A 28 -3.99 -0.02 2.41
CA ASN A 28 -3.53 1.20 1.77
C ASN A 28 -3.01 2.18 2.84
N LYS A 29 -1.74 2.62 2.72
CA LYS A 29 -1.10 3.61 3.61
C LYS A 29 -0.96 4.99 2.95
N GLY A 30 -1.71 5.24 1.88
CA GLY A 30 -1.61 6.41 1.02
C GLY A 30 -0.70 6.20 -0.19
N THR A 31 -0.64 7.23 -1.04
CA THR A 31 0.22 7.29 -2.23
C THR A 31 1.35 8.28 -1.98
N ILE A 32 2.60 7.89 -2.24
CA ILE A 32 3.75 8.79 -2.16
C ILE A 32 3.80 9.63 -3.44
N LYS A 33 3.97 10.95 -3.30
CA LYS A 33 4.13 11.85 -4.45
C LYS A 33 5.55 11.77 -5.02
N MET A 34 5.73 12.12 -6.29
CA MET A 34 7.04 12.08 -6.94
C MET A 34 8.07 12.98 -6.26
N GLU A 35 7.67 14.16 -5.80
CA GLU A 35 8.58 15.09 -5.10
C GLU A 35 9.13 14.45 -3.82
N ARG A 36 8.26 13.75 -3.08
CA ARG A 36 8.68 13.04 -1.87
C ARG A 36 9.62 11.89 -2.19
N LEU A 37 9.31 11.12 -3.24
CA LEU A 37 10.16 10.02 -3.68
C LEU A 37 11.55 10.49 -4.11
N VAL A 38 11.62 11.59 -4.87
CA VAL A 38 12.87 12.24 -5.29
C VAL A 38 13.68 12.73 -4.09
N GLN A 39 13.04 13.36 -3.11
CA GLN A 39 13.69 13.79 -1.87
C GLN A 39 14.22 12.62 -1.04
N ASP A 40 13.45 11.54 -0.90
CA ASP A 40 13.86 10.35 -0.16
C ASP A 40 15.09 9.68 -0.82
N ILE A 41 15.13 9.60 -2.16
CA ILE A 41 16.28 9.08 -2.91
C ILE A 41 17.51 9.98 -2.74
N ALA A 42 17.35 11.30 -2.85
CA ALA A 42 18.44 12.25 -2.68
C ALA A 42 19.03 12.21 -1.26
N GLY A 43 18.19 12.03 -0.24
CA GLY A 43 18.65 11.89 1.16
C GLY A 43 19.37 10.57 1.45
N MET A 44 19.18 9.54 0.62
CA MET A 44 19.77 8.20 0.82
C MET A 44 20.89 7.86 -0.18
N SER A 45 21.21 8.76 -1.11
CA SER A 45 22.21 8.50 -2.16
C SER A 45 22.99 9.76 -2.51
N SER A 46 23.98 9.64 -3.41
CA SER A 46 24.71 10.79 -3.98
C SER A 46 23.94 11.50 -5.10
N PHE A 47 22.66 11.16 -5.30
CA PHE A 47 21.81 11.78 -6.31
C PHE A 47 21.37 13.18 -5.86
N THR A 48 21.56 14.17 -6.73
CA THR A 48 21.05 15.53 -6.52
C THR A 48 19.88 15.76 -7.47
N PRO A 49 18.67 16.08 -6.97
CA PRO A 49 17.55 16.47 -7.82
C PRO A 49 17.93 17.72 -8.63
N GLY A 50 17.66 17.71 -9.93
CA GLY A 50 17.79 18.93 -10.75
C GLY A 50 16.63 19.89 -10.50
N ASP A 51 16.89 21.18 -10.52
CA ASP A 51 15.85 22.21 -10.52
C ASP A 51 15.09 22.12 -11.83
N GLY A 52 13.92 21.46 -11.83
CA GLY A 52 13.05 21.37 -13.00
C GLY A 52 12.58 22.77 -13.38
N SER A 53 13.14 23.29 -14.48
CA SER A 53 12.70 24.52 -15.16
C SER A 53 11.33 24.38 -15.80
#